data_AF-A0A0K6GTQ0-F1
#
_entry.id   AF-A0A0K6GTQ0-F1
#
_cell.length_a   1.000
_cell.length_b   1.000
_cell.length_c   1.000
_cell.angle_alpha   90.00
_cell.angle_beta   90.00
_cell.angle_gamma   90.00
#
_symmetry.space_group_name_H-M   'P 1'
#
loop_
_entity.id
_entity.type
_entity.pdbx_description
1 polymer ?
#
loop_
_entity_poly.entity_id
_entity_poly.type
_entity_poly.pdbx_seq_one_letter_code
_entity_poly.pdbx_strand_id
1 'polypeptide(L)'
;MANIQLLFTTTRLPASWLIRLGTWSAWSHVALVDGDRVIESVMGHGVRSVPLSSAIARASDHVMVSLPAHNAAAIIAAARTQLGKPYDYTAILGLGLHRDWQEDDAWFCSELVAWAFQQAGEPLFRPDCMRRVTPQHLYMLPAPEVAFG
;
A
#
# COMPACT_ATOMS: atom_id res chain seq x y z
N MET A 1 14.11 14.68 9.95
CA MET A 1 13.52 13.45 9.43
C MET A 1 12.47 13.86 8.42
N ALA A 2 12.47 13.25 7.23
CA ALA A 2 11.41 13.48 6.26
C ALA A 2 10.20 12.60 6.66
N ASN A 3 9.03 12.94 6.14
CA ASN A 3 7.84 12.10 6.28
C ASN A 3 7.41 11.65 4.88
N ILE A 4 6.82 10.47 4.82
CA ILE A 4 6.13 9.97 3.63
C ILE A 4 4.67 9.72 3.98
N GLN A 5 3.78 10.13 3.10
CA GLN A 5 2.34 10.01 3.33
C GLN A 5 1.82 8.76 2.65
N LEU A 6 1.02 8.00 3.39
CA LEU A 6 0.24 6.88 2.90
C LEU A 6 -1.24 7.29 2.89
N LEU A 7 -1.90 7.02 1.77
CA LEU A 7 -3.35 7.14 1.66
C LEU A 7 -3.96 5.76 1.86
N PHE A 8 -4.67 5.59 2.97
CA PHE A 8 -5.51 4.42 3.20
C PHE A 8 -6.92 4.73 2.72
N THR A 9 -7.53 3.79 1.99
CA THR A 9 -8.91 3.94 1.52
C THR A 9 -9.71 2.67 1.72
N THR A 10 -11.02 2.84 1.79
CA THR A 10 -11.98 1.77 1.74
C THR A 10 -13.12 2.12 0.79
N THR A 11 -13.69 1.11 0.14
CA THR A 11 -14.85 1.29 -0.75
C THR A 11 -16.01 0.42 -0.30
N ARG A 12 -17.23 0.70 -0.78
CA ARG A 12 -18.42 -0.14 -0.53
C ARG A 12 -18.51 -1.35 -1.46
N LEU A 13 -17.49 -1.60 -2.29
CA LEU A 13 -17.50 -2.70 -3.24
C LEU A 13 -17.35 -4.05 -2.54
N PRO A 14 -17.93 -5.15 -3.08
CA PRO A 14 -17.82 -6.49 -2.50
C PRO A 14 -16.37 -6.95 -2.27
N ALA A 15 -15.46 -6.59 -3.19
CA ALA A 15 -14.03 -6.88 -3.06
C ALA A 15 -13.40 -6.19 -1.83
N SER A 16 -13.78 -4.94 -1.55
CA SER A 16 -13.31 -4.22 -0.35
C SER A 16 -13.80 -4.88 0.93
N TRP A 17 -15.06 -5.33 0.96
CA TRP A 17 -15.59 -6.08 2.10
C TRP A 17 -14.83 -7.39 2.33
N LEU A 18 -14.57 -8.17 1.27
CA LEU A 18 -13.81 -9.41 1.34
C LEU A 18 -12.38 -9.19 1.86
N ILE A 19 -11.69 -8.15 1.37
CA ILE A 19 -10.32 -7.82 1.81
C ILE A 19 -10.32 -7.45 3.28
N ARG A 20 -11.25 -6.59 3.74
CA ARG A 20 -11.34 -6.18 5.15
C ARG A 20 -11.58 -7.37 6.07
N LEU A 21 -12.44 -8.30 5.65
CA LEU A 21 -12.71 -9.53 6.40
C LEU A 21 -11.52 -10.49 6.43
N GLY A 22 -10.82 -10.65 5.30
CA GLY A 22 -9.66 -11.53 5.17
C GLY A 22 -8.35 -10.97 5.76
N THR A 23 -8.23 -9.64 5.88
CA THR A 23 -7.04 -8.97 6.43
C THR A 23 -7.26 -8.39 7.82
N TRP A 24 -8.48 -8.51 8.35
CA TRP A 24 -8.90 -7.93 9.64
C TRP A 24 -8.58 -6.43 9.71
N SER A 25 -8.69 -5.76 8.56
CA SER A 25 -8.38 -4.34 8.44
C SER A 25 -9.63 -3.50 8.32
N ALA A 26 -9.60 -2.30 8.90
CA ALA A 26 -10.59 -1.26 8.56
C ALA A 26 -10.44 -0.82 7.09
N TRP A 27 -9.24 -0.95 6.52
CA TRP A 27 -8.87 -0.42 5.20
C TRP A 27 -8.71 -1.55 4.18
N SER A 28 -9.28 -1.37 2.98
CA SER A 28 -9.15 -2.37 1.92
C SER A 28 -7.98 -2.09 0.98
N HIS A 29 -7.42 -0.89 1.02
CA HIS A 29 -6.42 -0.42 0.06
C HIS A 29 -5.49 0.62 0.68
N VAL A 30 -4.26 0.67 0.19
CA VAL A 30 -3.24 1.65 0.58
C VAL A 30 -2.43 2.09 -0.64
N ALA A 31 -2.03 3.36 -0.65
CA ALA A 31 -1.24 3.95 -1.72
C ALA A 31 -0.16 4.89 -1.16
N LEU A 32 0.96 5.03 -1.88
CA LEU A 32 2.00 6.01 -1.58
C LEU A 32 1.63 7.36 -2.17
N VAL A 33 1.67 8.44 -1.38
CA VAL A 33 1.42 9.79 -1.86
C VAL A 33 2.71 10.38 -2.44
N ASP A 34 2.61 10.87 -3.67
CA ASP A 34 3.67 11.45 -4.48
C ASP A 34 3.22 12.82 -4.99
N GLY A 35 3.32 13.83 -4.13
CA GLY A 35 2.81 15.18 -4.43
C GLY A 35 1.29 15.20 -4.60
N ASP A 36 0.82 15.60 -5.78
CA ASP A 36 -0.60 15.62 -6.16
C ASP A 36 -1.11 14.28 -6.71
N ARG A 37 -0.27 13.25 -6.70
CA ARG A 37 -0.58 11.91 -7.21
C ARG A 37 -0.42 10.87 -6.11
N VAL A 38 -0.96 9.68 -6.38
CA VAL A 38 -0.70 8.47 -5.61
C VAL A 38 -0.19 7.35 -6.51
N ILE A 39 0.73 6.55 -5.97
CA ILE A 39 1.20 5.31 -6.59
C ILE A 39 0.50 4.16 -5.86
N GLU A 40 -0.28 3.39 -6.60
CA GLU A 40 -1.13 2.33 -6.07
C GLU A 40 -1.07 1.08 -6.95
N SER A 41 -1.18 -0.09 -6.33
CA SER A 41 -1.51 -1.33 -7.05
C SER A 41 -2.99 -1.65 -6.87
N VAL A 42 -3.77 -1.63 -7.96
CA VAL A 42 -5.23 -1.82 -7.91
C VAL A 42 -5.68 -2.96 -8.80
N MET A 43 -6.64 -3.75 -8.32
CA MET A 43 -7.27 -4.84 -9.06
C MET A 43 -7.79 -4.34 -10.43
N GLY A 44 -7.51 -5.10 -11.49
CA GLY A 44 -7.86 -4.74 -12.87
C GLY A 44 -6.82 -3.88 -13.59
N HIS A 45 -5.97 -3.14 -12.87
CA HIS A 45 -5.05 -2.17 -13.45
C HIS A 45 -3.57 -2.40 -13.12
N GLY A 46 -3.26 -3.11 -12.03
CA GLY A 46 -1.89 -3.22 -11.54
C GLY A 46 -1.38 -1.92 -10.93
N VAL A 47 -0.06 -1.74 -10.97
CA VAL A 47 0.62 -0.57 -10.42
C VAL A 47 0.46 0.63 -11.35
N ARG A 48 -0.12 1.71 -10.84
CA ARG A 48 -0.36 2.94 -11.60
C ARG A 48 -0.16 4.18 -10.75
N SER A 49 0.02 5.32 -11.42
CA SER A 49 0.03 6.64 -10.81
C SER A 49 -1.21 7.42 -11.22
N VAL A 50 -2.05 7.80 -10.26
CA VAL A 50 -3.31 8.54 -10.47
C VAL A 50 -3.35 9.80 -9.62
N PRO A 51 -4.16 10.82 -9.97
CA PRO A 51 -4.33 11.99 -9.13
C PRO A 51 -4.86 11.63 -7.73
N LEU A 52 -4.27 12.22 -6.69
CA LEU A 52 -4.66 12.01 -5.29
C LEU A 52 -6.15 12.33 -5.07
N SER A 53 -6.62 13.45 -5.62
CA SER A 53 -8.02 13.88 -5.57
C SER A 53 -8.96 12.83 -6.17
N SER A 54 -8.56 12.19 -7.26
CA SER A 54 -9.34 11.13 -7.90
C SER A 54 -9.35 9.83 -7.09
N ALA A 55 -8.25 9.51 -6.40
CA ALA A 55 -8.20 8.37 -5.49
C ALA A 55 -9.12 8.56 -4.29
N ILE A 56 -9.09 9.74 -3.66
CA ILE A 56 -9.97 10.11 -2.56
C ILE A 56 -11.44 10.12 -3.00
N ALA A 57 -11.77 10.71 -4.16
CA ALA A 57 -13.15 10.80 -4.65
C ALA A 57 -13.80 9.44 -4.95
N ARG A 58 -13.00 8.39 -5.21
CA ARG A 58 -13.50 7.02 -5.40
C ARG A 58 -13.67 6.25 -4.10
N ALA A 59 -13.07 6.74 -3.01
CA ALA A 59 -13.13 6.10 -1.70
C ALA A 59 -14.46 6.45 -1.01
N SER A 60 -15.00 5.48 -0.28
CA SER A 60 -16.13 5.73 0.62
C SER A 60 -15.69 6.33 1.94
N ASP A 61 -14.45 6.04 2.35
CA ASP A 61 -13.79 6.56 3.54
C ASP A 61 -12.27 6.46 3.32
N HIS A 62 -11.52 7.41 3.89
CA HIS A 62 -10.08 7.55 3.67
C HIS A 62 -9.38 8.16 4.89
N VAL A 63 -8.09 7.85 5.04
CA VAL A 63 -7.24 8.49 6.03
C VAL A 63 -5.83 8.68 5.47
N MET A 64 -5.20 9.80 5.79
CA MET A 64 -3.81 10.05 5.47
C MET A 64 -2.95 9.80 6.71
N VAL A 65 -1.94 8.96 6.55
CA VAL A 65 -1.00 8.59 7.61
C VAL A 65 0.40 9.01 7.20
N SER A 66 1.06 9.80 8.03
CA SER A 66 2.46 10.19 7.82
C SER A 66 3.37 9.21 8.55
N LEU A 67 4.23 8.50 7.82
CA LEU A 67 5.28 7.68 8.39
C LEU A 67 6.63 8.41 8.35
N PRO A 68 7.47 8.26 9.39
CA PRO A 68 8.83 8.77 9.33
C PRO A 68 9.62 8.04 8.25
N ALA A 69 10.41 8.79 7.48
CA ALA A 69 11.31 8.27 6.46
C ALA A 69 12.63 9.05 6.50
N HIS A 70 13.75 8.34 6.42
CA HIS A 70 15.06 8.97 6.26
C HIS A 70 15.19 9.55 4.85
N ASN A 71 14.68 8.85 3.84
CA ASN A 71 14.70 9.25 2.44
C ASN A 71 13.37 8.94 1.73
N ALA A 72 12.36 9.77 1.96
CA ALA A 72 11.06 9.66 1.29
C ALA A 72 11.16 9.64 -0.25
N ALA A 73 12.12 10.38 -0.81
CA ALA A 73 12.32 10.43 -2.27
C ALA A 73 12.81 9.08 -2.84
N ALA A 74 13.68 8.35 -2.12
CA ALA A 74 14.11 7.02 -2.53
C ALA A 74 12.96 6.00 -2.51
N ILE A 75 12.07 6.07 -1.51
CA ILE A 75 10.88 5.22 -1.42
C ILE A 75 9.96 5.47 -2.61
N ILE A 76 9.67 6.74 -2.92
CA ILE A 76 8.86 7.10 -4.08
C ILE A 76 9.54 6.68 -5.39
N ALA A 77 10.86 6.89 -5.52
CA ALA A 77 11.61 6.47 -6.70
C ALA A 77 11.52 4.96 -6.92
N ALA A 78 11.67 4.15 -5.86
CA ALA A 78 11.50 2.70 -5.91
C ALA A 78 10.08 2.32 -6.36
N ALA A 79 9.04 2.91 -5.75
CA ALA A 79 7.66 2.64 -6.15
C ALA A 79 7.38 3.01 -7.62
N ARG A 80 7.96 4.11 -8.12
CA ARG A 80 7.83 4.51 -9.52
C ARG A 80 8.43 3.50 -10.50
N THR A 81 9.47 2.74 -10.11
CA THR A 81 10.04 1.71 -11.01
C THR A 81 9.11 0.51 -11.21
N GLN A 82 8.06 0.40 -10.41
CA GLN A 82 7.07 -0.68 -10.48
C GLN A 82 5.85 -0.31 -11.33
N LEU A 83 5.76 0.93 -11.84
CA LEU A 83 4.63 1.35 -12.67
C LEU A 83 4.43 0.44 -13.88
N GLY A 84 3.19 0.01 -14.10
CA GLY A 84 2.79 -0.89 -15.18
C GLY A 84 2.84 -2.38 -14.84
N LYS A 85 3.42 -2.77 -13.69
CA LYS A 85 3.41 -4.17 -13.26
C LYS A 85 2.00 -4.64 -12.88
N PRO A 86 1.66 -5.92 -13.11
CA PRO A 86 0.32 -6.43 -12.87
C PRO A 86 -0.05 -6.45 -11.39
N TYR A 87 -1.37 -6.53 -11.15
CA TYR A 87 -1.92 -6.70 -9.81
C TYR A 87 -1.79 -8.17 -9.38
N ASP A 88 -1.45 -8.40 -8.12
CA ASP A 88 -1.43 -9.75 -7.58
C ASP A 88 -2.85 -10.25 -7.21
N TYR A 89 -3.44 -11.04 -8.11
CA TYR A 89 -4.73 -11.70 -7.87
C TYR A 89 -4.62 -12.93 -6.96
N THR A 90 -3.42 -13.51 -6.80
CA THR A 90 -3.22 -14.67 -5.91
C THR A 90 -3.41 -14.26 -4.44
N ALA A 91 -3.11 -13.00 -4.11
CA ALA A 91 -3.42 -12.41 -2.81
C ALA A 91 -4.94 -12.35 -2.48
N ILE A 92 -5.82 -12.31 -3.50
CA ILE A 92 -7.29 -12.23 -3.34
C ILE A 92 -7.94 -13.62 -3.37
N LEU A 93 -7.52 -14.51 -4.28
CA LEU A 93 -8.18 -15.80 -4.53
C LEU A 93 -7.96 -16.88 -3.47
N GLY A 94 -7.25 -16.55 -2.39
CA GLY A 94 -7.21 -17.39 -1.19
C GLY A 94 -6.00 -17.07 -0.34
N LEU A 95 -6.12 -16.09 0.57
CA LEU A 95 -5.28 -15.96 1.78
C LEU A 95 -3.82 -16.43 1.59
N GLY A 96 -3.13 -15.89 0.56
CA GLY A 96 -1.76 -16.20 0.09
C GLY A 96 -0.92 -17.13 0.98
N LEU A 97 -1.09 -18.44 0.82
CA LEU A 97 -0.37 -19.42 1.65
C LEU A 97 1.11 -19.61 1.23
N HIS A 98 1.53 -19.10 0.06
CA HIS A 98 2.85 -19.44 -0.51
C HIS A 98 3.56 -18.35 -1.34
N ARG A 99 3.10 -17.08 -1.34
CA ARG A 99 3.79 -16.02 -2.11
C ARG A 99 4.66 -15.16 -1.21
N ASP A 100 5.92 -14.96 -1.58
CA ASP A 100 6.82 -14.03 -0.91
C ASP A 100 6.52 -12.61 -1.40
N TRP A 101 6.17 -11.71 -0.48
CA TRP A 101 5.85 -10.32 -0.80
C TRP A 101 7.05 -9.55 -1.38
N GLN A 102 8.25 -10.14 -1.35
CA GLN A 102 9.44 -9.58 -1.99
C GLN A 102 9.50 -9.86 -3.51
N GLU A 103 8.66 -10.76 -4.03
CA GLU A 103 8.56 -11.03 -5.47
C GLU A 103 7.98 -9.82 -6.20
N ASP A 104 8.74 -9.28 -7.16
CA ASP A 104 8.42 -8.02 -7.81
C ASP A 104 7.60 -8.18 -9.10
N ASP A 105 7.11 -9.36 -9.45
CA ASP A 105 6.41 -9.64 -10.71
C ASP A 105 4.93 -9.21 -10.69
N ALA A 106 4.32 -9.11 -9.51
CA ALA A 106 2.97 -8.59 -9.31
C ALA A 106 2.79 -8.06 -7.88
N TRP A 107 1.97 -7.04 -7.70
CA TRP A 107 1.87 -6.34 -6.41
C TRP A 107 0.48 -6.38 -5.81
N PHE A 108 0.38 -6.76 -4.54
CA PHE A 108 -0.71 -6.33 -3.68
C PHE A 108 -0.43 -4.91 -3.15
N CYS A 109 -1.48 -4.13 -2.91
CA CYS A 109 -1.36 -2.70 -2.57
C CYS A 109 -0.39 -2.41 -1.42
N SER A 110 -0.48 -3.15 -0.32
CA SER A 110 0.39 -2.99 0.86
C SER A 110 1.79 -3.59 0.69
N GLU A 111 1.94 -4.58 -0.17
CA GLU A 111 3.24 -5.19 -0.46
C GLU A 111 4.12 -4.25 -1.28
N LEU A 112 3.54 -3.55 -2.26
CA LEU A 112 4.22 -2.50 -3.01
C LEU A 112 4.81 -1.43 -2.07
N VAL A 113 4.05 -1.02 -1.05
CA VAL A 113 4.49 -0.04 -0.06
C VAL A 113 5.67 -0.59 0.74
N ALA A 114 5.53 -1.78 1.34
CA ALA A 114 6.60 -2.38 2.13
C ALA A 114 7.87 -2.63 1.32
N TRP A 115 7.73 -3.08 0.06
CA TRP A 115 8.84 -3.29 -0.85
C TRP A 115 9.55 -1.98 -1.19
N ALA A 116 8.81 -0.90 -1.46
CA ALA A 116 9.42 0.40 -1.74
C ALA A 116 10.28 0.91 -0.56
N PHE A 117 9.81 0.71 0.67
CA PHE A 117 10.58 1.01 1.89
C PHE A 117 11.84 0.14 2.01
N GLN A 118 11.73 -1.17 1.75
CA GLN A 118 12.87 -2.08 1.76
C GLN A 118 13.94 -1.67 0.73
N GLN A 119 13.53 -1.31 -0.49
CA GLN A 119 14.46 -0.87 -1.54
C GLN A 119 15.14 0.46 -1.23
N ALA A 120 14.49 1.32 -0.43
CA ALA A 120 15.08 2.56 0.06
C ALA A 120 16.08 2.34 1.22
N GLY A 121 16.25 1.10 1.69
CA GLY A 121 17.10 0.76 2.84
C GLY A 121 16.45 0.98 4.19
N GLU A 122 15.12 1.13 4.23
CA GLU A 122 14.34 1.43 5.44
C GLU A 122 13.23 0.40 5.66
N PRO A 123 13.55 -0.89 5.86
CA PRO A 123 12.56 -1.94 5.92
C PRO A 123 11.59 -1.74 7.10
N LEU A 124 10.28 -1.73 6.81
CA LEU A 124 9.22 -1.62 7.81
C LEU A 124 8.99 -2.93 8.58
N PHE A 125 9.32 -4.06 7.95
CA PHE A 125 9.11 -5.40 8.49
C PHE A 125 10.36 -6.25 8.28
N ARG A 126 10.53 -7.28 9.13
CA ARG A 126 11.59 -8.28 8.94
C ARG A 126 11.14 -9.29 7.89
N PRO A 127 11.84 -9.41 6.75
CA PRO A 127 11.42 -10.30 5.66
C PRO A 127 11.29 -11.75 6.11
N ASP A 128 12.22 -12.22 6.93
CA ASP A 128 12.23 -13.61 7.43
C ASP A 128 11.06 -13.94 8.37
N CYS A 129 10.42 -12.93 8.95
CA CYS A 129 9.33 -13.10 9.91
C CYS A 129 7.95 -12.81 9.30
N MET A 130 7.90 -12.06 8.19
CA MET A 130 6.65 -11.62 7.60
C MET A 130 6.55 -12.18 6.19
N ARG A 131 5.66 -13.17 6.02
CA ARG A 131 5.37 -13.75 4.70
C ARG A 131 4.39 -12.93 3.87
N ARG A 132 3.69 -11.97 4.50
CA ARG A 132 2.65 -11.16 3.87
C ARG A 132 2.50 -9.81 4.56
N VAL A 133 2.33 -8.76 3.77
CA VAL A 133 2.01 -7.42 4.27
C VAL A 133 0.57 -7.07 3.91
N THR A 134 -0.26 -6.77 4.90
CA THR A 134 -1.64 -6.31 4.71
C THR A 134 -1.75 -4.80 4.96
N PRO A 135 -2.84 -4.13 4.53
CA PRO A 135 -3.08 -2.73 4.87
C PRO A 135 -3.11 -2.51 6.39
N GLN A 136 -3.61 -3.49 7.16
CA GLN A 136 -3.62 -3.42 8.62
C GLN A 136 -2.21 -3.34 9.21
N HIS A 137 -1.26 -4.14 8.70
CA HIS A 137 0.12 -4.11 9.21
C HIS A 137 0.75 -2.72 9.04
N LEU A 138 0.50 -2.05 7.92
CA LEU A 138 0.99 -0.69 7.68
C LEU A 138 0.26 0.34 8.55
N TYR A 139 -1.06 0.18 8.74
CA TYR A 139 -1.85 1.08 9.58
C TYR A 139 -1.49 0.97 11.08
N MET A 140 -0.98 -0.17 11.53
CA MET A 140 -0.53 -0.40 12.91
C MET A 140 0.87 0.17 13.21
N LEU A 141 1.60 0.66 12.21
CA LEU A 141 2.91 1.26 12.42
C LEU A 141 2.78 2.54 13.25
N PRO A 142 3.77 2.85 14.11
CA PRO A 142 3.75 4.08 14.89
C PRO A 142 3.87 5.29 13.96
N ALA A 143 2.74 5.93 13.68
CA ALA A 143 2.65 7.12 12.87
C ALA A 143 2.51 8.36 13.77
N PRO A 144 3.41 9.36 13.68
CA PRO A 144 3.33 10.57 14.49
C PRO A 144 2.11 11.45 14.16
N GLU A 145 1.58 11.36 12.93
CA GLU A 145 0.44 12.16 12.48
C GLU A 145 -0.53 11.31 11.65
N VAL A 146 -1.80 11.35 12.05
CA VAL A 146 -2.93 10.77 11.32
C VAL A 146 -3.91 11.91 11.06
N ALA A 147 -4.08 12.29 9.80
CA ALA A 147 -5.05 13.29 9.39
C ALA A 147 -6.34 12.58 8.95
N PHE A 148 -7.41 12.81 9.71
CA PHE A 148 -8.76 12.34 9.39
C PHE A 148 -9.42 13.34 8.44
N GLY A 149 -10.02 12.84 7.35
CA GLY A 149 -10.83 13.62 6.42
C GLY A 149 -12.30 13.62 6.81
#